data_AF-A0AAC8XUK6-F1
#
_entry.id   AF-A0AAC8XUK6-F1
#
_cell.length_a   1.000
_cell.length_b   1.000
_cell.length_c   1.000
_cell.angle_alpha   90.00
_cell.angle_beta   90.00
_cell.angle_gamma   90.00
#
_symmetry.space_group_name_H-M   'P 1'
#
loop_
_entity.id
_entity.type
_entity.pdbx_description
1 polymer ?
#
loop_
_entity_poly.entity_id
_entity_poly.type
_entity_poly.pdbx_seq_one_letter_code
_entity_poly.pdbx_strand_id
1 'polypeptide(L)'
;MSVLQGNAAENKAVDYLEEQGLTLRCRNYRTKRGELDIVMQDGDTIVCVEVKFRKQSQYGHAAEFVTMKKLQRIQAAFAFYLLDNKLNPASTPLRIDVIAIDGSDLQWLKNIG
;
A
#
# COMPACT_ATOMS: atom_id res chain seq x y z
N MET A 1 3.30 -11.15 -14.03
CA MET A 1 4.41 -10.84 -13.10
C MET A 1 4.70 -12.11 -12.32
N SER A 2 5.95 -12.50 -12.11
CA SER A 2 6.25 -13.67 -11.26
C SER A 2 6.18 -13.30 -9.78
N VAL A 3 5.94 -14.28 -8.89
CA VAL A 3 5.94 -14.07 -7.43
C VAL A 3 7.27 -13.46 -6.95
N LEU A 4 8.38 -13.88 -7.55
CA LEU A 4 9.71 -13.35 -7.25
C LEU A 4 9.86 -11.86 -7.61
N GLN A 5 9.28 -11.44 -8.75
CA GLN A 5 9.26 -10.03 -9.15
C GLN A 5 8.37 -9.18 -8.22
N GLY A 6 7.26 -9.74 -7.74
CA GLY A 6 6.39 -9.09 -6.76
C GLY A 6 7.12 -8.84 -5.43
N ASN A 7 7.76 -9.86 -4.87
CA ASN A 7 8.50 -9.74 -3.60
C ASN A 7 9.66 -8.74 -3.69
N ALA A 8 10.41 -8.73 -4.80
CA ALA A 8 11.51 -7.79 -5.00
C ALA A 8 11.01 -6.34 -5.11
N ALA A 9 9.89 -6.11 -5.81
CA ALA A 9 9.27 -4.80 -5.92
C ALA A 9 8.75 -4.32 -4.54
N GLU A 10 8.13 -5.19 -3.76
CA GLU A 10 7.71 -4.88 -2.40
C GLU A 10 8.90 -4.56 -1.49
N ASN A 11 9.99 -5.32 -1.56
CA ASN A 11 11.19 -5.03 -0.76
C ASN A 11 11.71 -3.63 -1.07
N LYS A 12 11.89 -3.30 -2.35
CA LYS A 12 12.33 -1.96 -2.77
C LYS A 12 11.39 -0.86 -2.29
N ALA A 13 10.08 -1.11 -2.29
CA ALA A 13 9.10 -0.18 -1.78
C ALA A 13 9.21 0.02 -0.25
N VAL A 14 9.39 -1.08 0.50
CA VAL A 14 9.60 -1.03 1.95
C VAL A 14 10.86 -0.24 2.28
N ASP A 15 12.00 -0.62 1.69
CA ASP A 15 13.30 0.01 1.96
C ASP A 15 13.21 1.53 1.71
N TYR A 16 12.65 1.94 0.56
CA TYR A 16 12.44 3.34 0.24
C TYR A 16 11.57 4.07 1.27
N LEU A 17 10.45 3.48 1.69
CA LEU A 17 9.53 4.12 2.63
C LEU A 17 10.11 4.22 4.06
N GLU A 18 10.90 3.22 4.48
CA GLU A 18 11.63 3.27 5.74
C GLU A 18 12.70 4.38 5.71
N GLU A 19 13.40 4.57 4.58
CA GLU A 19 14.30 5.71 4.37
C GLU A 19 13.56 7.07 4.43
N GLN A 20 12.28 7.11 4.06
CA GLN A 20 11.43 8.30 4.22
C GLN A 20 10.87 8.47 5.65
N GLY A 21 11.23 7.60 6.59
CA GLY A 21 10.86 7.69 8.00
C GLY A 21 9.58 6.94 8.39
N LEU A 22 8.98 6.16 7.48
CA LEU A 22 7.85 5.30 7.83
C LEU A 22 8.34 4.02 8.52
N THR A 23 7.50 3.41 9.34
CA THR A 23 7.83 2.13 10.00
C THR A 23 6.99 1.00 9.41
N LEU A 24 7.64 -0.08 8.97
CA LEU A 24 6.91 -1.27 8.53
C LEU A 24 6.13 -1.90 9.68
N ARG A 25 4.82 -2.12 9.46
CA ARG A 25 3.96 -2.83 10.41
C ARG A 25 3.70 -4.26 9.97
N CYS A 26 3.37 -4.48 8.70
CA CYS A 26 3.25 -5.81 8.12
C CYS A 26 3.27 -5.77 6.58
N ARG A 27 3.39 -6.96 6.00
CA ARG A 27 3.30 -7.20 4.55
C ARG A 27 2.32 -8.32 4.30
N ASN A 28 1.70 -8.31 3.12
CA ASN A 28 0.82 -9.36 2.63
C ASN A 28 -0.30 -9.72 3.63
N TYR A 29 -0.93 -8.72 4.23
CA TYR A 29 -2.02 -8.92 5.18
C TYR A 29 -3.29 -9.33 4.42
N ARG A 30 -3.83 -10.52 4.73
CA ARG A 30 -4.96 -11.12 4.02
C ARG A 30 -6.12 -11.39 4.96
N THR A 31 -7.31 -11.06 4.50
CA THR A 31 -8.57 -11.36 5.20
C THR A 31 -9.54 -12.02 4.23
N LYS A 32 -10.67 -12.50 4.75
CA LYS A 32 -11.76 -13.01 3.90
C LYS A 32 -12.39 -11.94 2.99
N ARG A 33 -12.19 -10.66 3.29
CA ARG A 33 -12.85 -9.53 2.61
C ARG A 33 -11.91 -8.71 1.73
N GLY A 34 -10.60 -8.84 1.90
CA GLY A 34 -9.61 -8.07 1.15
C GLY A 34 -8.19 -8.41 1.55
N GLU A 35 -7.25 -7.66 0.97
CA GLU A 35 -5.82 -7.80 1.22
C GLU A 35 -5.17 -6.42 1.22
N LEU A 36 -4.08 -6.29 1.97
CA LEU A 36 -3.19 -5.12 2.01
C LEU A 36 -1.78 -5.61 1.65
N ASP A 37 -1.17 -5.01 0.64
CA ASP A 37 0.17 -5.42 0.17
C ASP A 37 1.23 -5.06 1.23
N ILE A 38 1.30 -3.79 1.61
CA ILE A 38 2.21 -3.28 2.65
C ILE A 38 1.41 -2.38 3.60
N VAL A 39 1.63 -2.52 4.90
CA VAL A 39 1.11 -1.61 5.91
C VAL A 39 2.27 -0.94 6.62
N MET A 40 2.28 0.40 6.56
CA MET A 40 3.26 1.28 7.19
C MET A 40 2.62 2.14 8.28
N GLN A 41 3.44 2.64 9.20
CA GLN A 41 3.11 3.71 10.13
C GLN A 41 3.80 5.00 9.69
N ASP A 42 3.04 6.08 9.57
CA ASP A 42 3.53 7.45 9.34
C ASP A 42 3.02 8.36 10.47
N GLY A 43 3.83 8.56 11.51
CA GLY A 43 3.39 9.24 12.73
C GLY A 43 2.26 8.47 13.43
N ASP A 44 1.06 9.05 13.47
CA ASP A 44 -0.17 8.43 14.00
C ASP A 44 -1.02 7.74 12.91
N THR A 45 -0.65 7.90 11.64
CA THR A 45 -1.42 7.44 10.48
C THR A 45 -1.00 6.02 10.07
N ILE A 46 -1.98 5.15 9.87
CA ILE A 46 -1.76 3.84 9.24
C ILE A 46 -1.87 4.01 7.73
N VAL A 47 -0.83 3.60 7.01
CA VAL A 47 -0.74 3.76 5.55
C VAL A 47 -0.76 2.38 4.90
N CYS A 48 -1.74 2.10 4.04
CA CYS A 48 -1.69 0.96 3.13
C CYS A 48 -1.00 1.41 1.86
N VAL A 49 0.02 0.68 1.45
CA VAL A 49 0.77 0.96 0.23
C VAL A 49 0.55 -0.17 -0.74
N GLU A 50 -0.10 0.12 -1.88
CA GLU A 50 -0.18 -0.80 -3.01
C GLU A 50 1.07 -0.64 -3.89
N VAL A 51 1.71 -1.74 -4.26
CA VAL A 51 2.91 -1.70 -5.11
C VAL A 51 2.53 -2.08 -6.55
N LYS A 52 2.90 -1.23 -7.51
CA LYS A 52 2.62 -1.43 -8.94
C LYS A 52 3.92 -1.42 -9.75
N PHE A 53 4.26 -2.54 -10.36
CA PHE A 53 5.33 -2.61 -11.35
C PHE A 53 4.82 -2.29 -12.75
N ARG A 54 5.45 -1.33 -13.42
CA ARG A 54 5.19 -0.96 -14.82
C ARG A 54 6.29 -1.54 -15.72
N LYS A 55 5.90 -1.99 -16.92
CA LYS A 55 6.82 -2.54 -17.93
C LYS A 55 6.98 -1.65 -19.16
N GLN A 56 6.10 -0.66 -19.34
CA GLN A 56 6.10 0.26 -20.47
C GLN A 56 5.25 1.47 -20.08
N SER A 57 5.77 2.67 -20.33
CA SER A 57 5.19 3.96 -19.99
C SER A 57 3.85 4.19 -20.69
N GLN A 58 2.75 3.76 -20.08
CA GLN A 58 1.44 4.35 -20.35
C GLN A 58 1.09 5.23 -19.15
N TYR A 59 1.05 6.53 -19.42
CA TYR A 59 0.71 7.58 -18.48
C TYR A 59 -0.73 7.39 -18.00
N GLY A 60 -0.88 6.66 -16.90
CA GLY A 60 -2.14 6.56 -16.17
C GLY A 60 -2.15 7.51 -14.98
N HIS A 61 -3.14 8.41 -14.94
CA HIS A 61 -3.39 9.33 -13.82
C HIS A 61 -3.52 8.58 -12.49
N ALA A 62 -3.33 9.26 -11.36
CA ALA A 62 -3.52 8.74 -9.99
C ALA A 62 -4.81 7.89 -9.82
N ALA A 63 -5.87 8.24 -10.56
CA ALA A 63 -7.15 7.53 -10.60
C ALA A 63 -7.11 6.12 -11.25
N GLU A 64 -6.10 5.79 -12.06
CA GLU A 64 -5.96 4.46 -12.66
C GLU A 64 -5.31 3.43 -11.72
N PHE A 65 -4.66 3.88 -10.65
CA PHE A 65 -3.86 2.99 -9.81
C PHE A 65 -4.70 2.16 -8.83
N VAL A 66 -5.88 2.65 -8.42
CA VAL A 66 -6.78 1.96 -7.49
C VAL A 66 -8.23 2.08 -7.98
N THR A 67 -8.78 1.00 -8.53
CA THR A 67 -10.20 0.96 -8.91
C THR A 67 -11.10 1.07 -7.67
N MET A 68 -12.34 1.56 -7.83
CA MET A 68 -13.32 1.63 -6.73
C MET A 68 -13.52 0.26 -6.03
N LYS A 69 -13.49 -0.84 -6.80
CA LYS A 69 -13.57 -2.20 -6.25
C LYS A 69 -12.34 -2.56 -5.39
N LYS A 70 -11.13 -2.14 -5.81
CA LYS A 70 -9.91 -2.34 -5.02
C LYS A 70 -9.95 -1.46 -3.76
N LEU A 71 -10.39 -0.21 -3.87
CA LEU A 71 -10.56 0.69 -2.72
C LEU A 71 -11.49 0.09 -1.65
N GLN A 72 -12.66 -0.42 -2.06
CA GLN A 72 -13.59 -1.10 -1.14
C GLN A 72 -12.97 -2.31 -0.44
N ARG A 73 -12.15 -3.10 -1.15
CA ARG A 73 -11.45 -4.26 -0.57
C ARG A 73 -10.37 -3.84 0.42
N ILE A 74 -9.63 -2.78 0.11
CA ILE A 74 -8.61 -2.20 1.00
C ILE A 74 -9.28 -1.67 2.27
N GLN A 75 -10.35 -0.89 2.15
CA GLN A 75 -11.12 -0.38 3.28
C GLN A 75 -11.67 -1.52 4.15
N ALA A 76 -12.21 -2.57 3.54
CA ALA A 76 -12.69 -3.73 4.28
C ALA A 76 -11.55 -4.44 5.03
N ALA A 77 -10.39 -4.63 4.39
CA ALA A 77 -9.21 -5.24 5.03
C ALA A 77 -8.63 -4.36 6.15
N PHE A 78 -8.66 -3.03 6.01
CA PHE A 78 -8.25 -2.11 7.06
C PHE A 78 -9.06 -2.25 8.34
N ALA A 79 -10.38 -2.39 8.24
CA ALA A 79 -11.23 -2.56 9.41
C ALA A 79 -10.79 -3.79 10.25
N PHE A 80 -10.47 -4.90 9.60
CA PHE A 80 -9.92 -6.07 10.28
C PHE A 80 -8.51 -5.81 10.83
N TYR A 81 -7.63 -5.19 10.05
CA TYR A 81 -6.27 -4.90 10.50
C TYR A 81 -6.26 -4.05 11.78
N LEU A 82 -7.09 -3.00 11.84
CA LEU A 82 -7.21 -2.15 13.02
C LEU A 82 -7.70 -2.94 14.23
N LEU A 83 -8.74 -3.76 14.08
CA LEU A 83 -9.28 -4.59 15.15
C LEU A 83 -8.24 -5.61 15.66
N ASP A 84 -7.56 -6.30 14.76
CA ASP A 84 -6.52 -7.29 15.10
C ASP A 84 -5.35 -6.64 15.86
N ASN A 85 -5.06 -5.38 15.57
CA ASN A 85 -4.01 -4.60 16.21
C ASN A 85 -4.49 -3.74 17.39
N LYS A 86 -5.75 -3.90 17.83
CA LYS A 86 -6.37 -3.13 18.94
C LYS A 86 -6.33 -1.60 18.73
N LEU A 87 -6.38 -1.16 17.47
CA LEU A 87 -6.46 0.24 17.09
C LEU A 87 -7.93 0.63 16.93
N ASN A 88 -8.28 1.84 17.38
CA ASN A 88 -9.65 2.35 17.30
C ASN A 88 -9.90 2.92 15.89
N PRO A 89 -10.84 2.34 15.09
CA PRO A 89 -11.14 2.86 13.76
C PRO A 89 -11.69 4.28 13.72
N ALA A 90 -12.29 4.76 14.82
CA ALA A 90 -12.84 6.11 14.89
C ALA A 90 -11.77 7.19 15.10
N SER A 91 -10.58 6.83 15.58
CA SER A 91 -9.53 7.79 15.93
C SER A 91 -8.17 7.49 15.30
N THR A 92 -8.07 6.47 14.46
CA THR A 92 -6.82 6.11 13.75
C THR A 92 -6.90 6.66 12.33
N PRO A 93 -6.10 7.67 11.96
CA PRO A 93 -6.05 8.16 10.59
C PRO A 93 -5.59 7.04 9.63
N LEU A 94 -6.25 6.96 8.48
CA LEU A 94 -5.94 6.00 7.44
C LEU A 94 -5.54 6.73 6.17
N ARG A 95 -4.48 6.25 5.52
CA ARG A 95 -4.04 6.73 4.22
C ARG A 95 -3.82 5.55 3.28
N ILE A 96 -4.14 5.75 2.01
CA ILE A 96 -3.82 4.80 0.94
C ILE A 96 -2.82 5.50 0.03
N ASP A 97 -1.67 4.86 -0.15
CA ASP A 97 -0.60 5.32 -1.01
C ASP A 97 -0.33 4.26 -2.09
N VAL A 98 0.32 4.69 -3.17
CA VAL A 98 0.78 3.81 -4.24
C VAL A 98 2.27 4.03 -4.46
N ILE A 99 3.03 2.93 -4.53
CA ILE A 99 4.40 2.93 -5.01
C ILE A 99 4.39 2.35 -6.42
N ALA A 100 4.72 3.20 -7.39
CA ALA A 100 4.87 2.80 -8.78
C ALA A 100 6.37 2.62 -9.09
N ILE A 101 6.74 1.45 -9.60
CA ILE A 101 8.12 1.11 -9.97
C ILE A 101 8.17 0.88 -11.48
N ASP A 102 8.99 1.65 -12.18
CA ASP A 102 9.26 1.51 -13.62
C ASP A 102 10.78 1.43 -13.85
N GLY A 103 11.29 0.21 -14.03
CA GLY A 103 12.74 -0.02 -14.09
C GLY A 103 13.46 0.47 -12.83
N SER A 104 14.33 1.47 -12.99
CA SER A 104 15.05 2.13 -11.88
C SER A 104 14.16 3.09 -11.10
N ASP A 105 13.16 3.69 -11.74
CA ASP A 105 12.40 4.80 -11.20
C ASP A 105 11.35 4.30 -10.21
N LEU A 106 11.25 4.99 -9.07
CA LEU A 106 10.27 4.75 -8.04
C LEU A 106 9.53 6.05 -7.78
N GLN A 107 8.20 6.01 -7.85
CA GLN A 107 7.33 7.14 -7.56
C GLN A 107 6.40 6.79 -6.41
N TRP A 108 6.31 7.69 -5.44
CA TRP A 108 5.40 7.59 -4.31
C TRP A 108 4.24 8.56 -4.48
N LEU A 109 3.06 8.02 -4.72
CA LEU A 109 1.81 8.77 -4.83
C LEU A 109 1.06 8.64 -3.51
N LYS A 110 0.88 9.76 -2.82
CA LYS A 110 0.20 9.80 -1.51
C LYS A 110 -1.28 10.11 -1.65
N ASN A 111 -2.09 9.63 -0.71
CA ASN A 111 -3.53 9.95 -0.61
C ASN A 111 -4.33 9.60 -1.87
N ILE A 112 -4.22 8.35 -2.33
CA ILE A 112 -5.01 7.83 -3.44
C ILE A 112 -6.36 7.33 -2.93
N GLY A 113 -7.42 8.11 -3.16
CA GLY A 113 -8.78 7.77 -2.76
C GLY A 113 -9.75 8.94 -2.88
#